data_AF-A0A950QLG1-F1
#
_entry.id   AF-A0A950QLG1-F1
#
_cell.length_a   1.000
_cell.length_b   1.000
_cell.length_c   1.000
_cell.angle_alpha   90.00
_cell.angle_beta   90.00
_cell.angle_gamma   90.00
#
_symmetry.space_group_name_H-M   'P 1'
#
loop_
_entity.id
_entity.type
_entity.pdbx_description
1 polymer ?
#
loop_
_entity_poly.entity_id
_entity_poly.type
_entity_poly.pdbx_seq_one_letter_code
_entity_poly.pdbx_strand_id
1 'polypeptide(L)'
;FGGIGTYVKASSQTNLDVGDRANDAIRINGAEVRAKVVGEGANLGCTQLGRIEYARRGGRINTDAIDNSAGVDTSDHEVNLKILMSGPLRRGELTAEERDRLLEQMSGEVAAHVLKDNYDQTLALSVSQLLGLKDLDAQGRFMRDLERRGKLDRAVEFLPDDSVLRRRAQEGTPLTRPSVAVLLAYAKLDLDSELLVSDVPDDPYFGSVLANYYPRAAAERFAGELKHHRLRREIISTVISNRIVNLAGPVFVQRMKEISGATASRIARAFAVAEGAFGLDSIKARIDALDYTVHAQTQTGMYAEIAEMLRRIGLWFLINLPANADLAETVGRYRAGVDALRGTYSTLISSYELDERMGYITSLMEAGVPEDLAHDVAALPLWSTAPEIARLAHAQSLAIDLVAGAYFAVGTILGLDRLRGLASQISVGEHWDRLAIRRIVDDLYSSQRVLTAHALQGLESPAARTRTEGVRVAEAWAKAHADAISRTQGFLGELERTDLSIAKLTLANSQIRELAM
;
A
#
# COMPACT_ATOMS: atom_id res chain seq x y z
N PHE A 1 27.22 13.10 -4.26
CA PHE A 1 28.60 12.97 -3.74
C PHE A 1 29.25 11.74 -4.34
N GLY A 2 30.50 11.80 -4.80
CA GLY A 2 31.24 10.65 -5.35
C GLY A 2 32.61 10.41 -4.72
N GLY A 3 32.98 11.18 -3.69
CA GLY A 3 34.24 11.05 -2.95
C GLY A 3 34.00 10.61 -1.51
N ILE A 4 35.03 9.98 -0.92
CA ILE A 4 35.03 9.55 0.48
C ILE A 4 35.01 10.79 1.40
N GLY A 5 34.29 10.72 2.53
CA GLY A 5 34.26 11.76 3.56
C GLY A 5 32.89 12.40 3.76
N THR A 6 32.72 13.07 4.91
CA THR A 6 31.49 13.74 5.31
C THR A 6 31.60 15.24 5.09
N TYR A 7 30.89 15.73 4.08
CA TYR A 7 30.93 17.12 3.59
C TYR A 7 29.83 18.01 4.17
N VAL A 8 28.75 17.42 4.67
CA VAL A 8 27.60 18.16 5.22
C VAL A 8 27.25 17.66 6.62
N LYS A 9 27.20 18.58 7.59
CA LYS A 9 26.72 18.32 8.96
C LYS A 9 25.55 19.21 9.35
N ALA A 10 24.90 18.98 10.48
CA ALA A 10 24.00 19.97 11.05
C ALA A 10 24.78 21.12 11.71
N SER A 11 24.16 22.30 11.81
CA SER A 11 24.74 23.42 12.57
C SER A 11 24.90 23.09 14.06
N SER A 12 24.15 22.11 14.57
CA SER A 12 24.23 21.62 15.94
C SER A 12 25.39 20.64 16.19
N GLN A 13 26.09 20.19 15.16
CA GLN A 13 27.24 19.30 15.28
C GLN A 13 28.55 20.08 15.13
N THR A 14 29.55 19.75 15.94
CA THR A 14 30.92 20.22 15.73
C THR A 14 31.62 19.33 14.70
N ASN A 15 32.75 19.81 14.15
CA ASN A 15 33.59 18.96 13.29
C ASN A 15 34.14 17.74 14.04
N LEU A 16 34.39 17.88 15.35
CA LEU A 16 34.85 16.79 16.20
C LEU A 16 33.80 15.67 16.30
N ASP A 17 32.52 16.03 16.41
CA ASP A 17 31.41 15.06 16.48
C ASP A 17 31.25 14.23 15.20
N VAL A 18 31.67 14.77 14.04
CA VAL A 18 31.59 14.08 12.75
C VAL A 18 32.69 13.02 12.60
N GLY A 19 33.85 13.24 13.23
CA GLY A 19 34.96 12.26 13.23
C GLY A 19 35.79 12.18 11.94
N ASP A 20 35.51 13.03 10.94
CA ASP A 20 36.24 13.06 9.66
C ASP A 20 37.10 14.33 9.51
N ARG A 21 38.32 14.30 10.06
CA ARG A 21 39.20 15.48 10.07
C ARG A 21 39.69 15.92 8.69
N ALA A 22 39.74 15.00 7.72
CA ALA A 22 40.28 15.29 6.38
C ALA A 22 39.41 16.32 5.64
N ASN A 23 38.12 16.36 5.96
CA ASN A 23 37.14 17.21 5.29
C ASN A 23 36.72 18.44 6.14
N ASP A 24 37.32 18.66 7.31
CA ASP A 24 36.94 19.75 8.23
C ASP A 24 36.94 21.13 7.58
N ALA A 25 37.95 21.41 6.74
CA ALA A 25 38.12 22.71 6.09
C ALA A 25 37.12 22.98 4.97
N ILE A 26 36.47 21.95 4.43
CA ILE A 26 35.51 22.04 3.32
C ILE A 26 34.08 21.66 3.72
N ARG A 27 33.87 21.26 4.99
CA ARG A 27 32.56 20.86 5.51
C ARG A 27 31.67 22.08 5.72
N ILE A 28 30.43 21.97 5.26
CA ILE A 28 29.39 22.98 5.44
C ILE A 28 28.22 22.44 6.27
N ASN A 29 27.36 23.34 6.74
CA ASN A 29 26.11 22.94 7.39
C ASN A 29 25.02 22.65 6.34
N GLY A 30 24.05 21.80 6.69
CA GLY A 30 22.91 21.47 5.84
C GLY A 30 22.10 22.72 5.46
N ALA A 31 22.03 23.72 6.35
CA ALA A 31 21.38 24.99 6.07
C ALA A 31 22.09 25.86 5.00
N GLU A 32 23.35 25.56 4.68
CA GLU A 32 24.16 26.29 3.68
C GLU A 32 24.10 25.65 2.29
N VAL A 33 23.51 24.44 2.19
CA VAL A 33 23.34 23.74 0.92
C VAL A 33 22.30 24.48 0.07
N ARG A 34 22.73 24.91 -1.13
CA ARG A 34 21.90 25.67 -2.10
C ARG A 34 21.31 24.82 -3.23
N ALA A 35 21.63 23.53 -3.27
CA ALA A 35 21.03 22.61 -4.23
C ALA A 35 19.52 22.46 -3.98
N LYS A 36 18.76 22.11 -5.03
CA LYS A 36 17.34 21.73 -4.88
C LYS A 36 17.18 20.26 -4.47
N VAL A 37 18.05 19.41 -5.02
CA VAL A 37 18.08 17.97 -4.81
C VAL A 37 19.53 17.55 -4.60
N VAL A 38 19.75 16.67 -3.63
CA VAL A 38 21.06 16.07 -3.34
C VAL A 38 20.90 14.56 -3.38
N GLY A 39 21.76 13.91 -4.17
CA GLY A 39 21.91 12.45 -4.22
C GLY A 39 23.26 12.02 -3.65
N GLU A 40 23.26 11.07 -2.73
CA GLU A 40 24.44 10.53 -2.06
C GLU A 40 24.93 9.22 -2.69
N GLY A 41 25.80 9.33 -3.70
CA GLY A 41 26.49 8.16 -4.26
C GLY A 41 27.57 7.56 -3.34
N ALA A 42 28.19 8.37 -2.48
CA ALA A 42 29.16 7.93 -1.49
C ALA A 42 28.48 7.65 -0.13
N ASN A 43 29.01 6.68 0.61
CA ASN A 43 28.60 6.45 2.00
C ASN A 43 28.96 7.64 2.89
N LEU A 44 28.00 8.07 3.70
CA LEU A 44 28.13 9.11 4.72
C LEU A 44 28.65 10.46 4.19
N GLY A 45 28.27 10.82 2.96
CA GLY A 45 28.55 12.14 2.38
C GLY A 45 27.95 13.28 3.21
N CYS A 46 26.79 13.04 3.82
CA CYS A 46 26.13 13.88 4.80
C CYS A 46 25.93 13.11 6.10
N THR A 47 26.09 13.78 7.25
CA THR A 47 25.55 13.24 8.51
C THR A 47 24.02 13.18 8.46
N GLN A 48 23.42 12.29 9.25
CA GLN A 48 21.96 12.19 9.34
C GLN A 48 21.30 13.49 9.80
N LEU A 49 21.85 14.18 10.80
CA LEU A 49 21.35 15.48 11.25
C LEU A 49 21.52 16.56 10.16
N GLY A 50 22.60 16.53 9.40
CA GLY A 50 22.81 17.43 8.24
C GLY A 50 21.76 17.23 7.14
N ARG A 51 21.40 15.97 6.83
CA ARG A 51 20.30 15.64 5.91
C ARG A 51 18.98 16.23 6.42
N ILE A 52 18.68 16.06 7.70
CA ILE A 52 17.46 16.57 8.33
C ILE A 52 17.42 18.10 8.29
N GLU A 53 18.53 18.78 8.58
CA GLU A 53 18.63 20.25 8.52
C GLU A 53 18.41 20.77 7.09
N TYR A 54 19.07 20.18 6.10
CA TYR A 54 18.87 20.53 4.69
C TYR A 54 17.42 20.27 4.24
N ALA A 55 16.83 19.12 4.61
CA ALA A 55 15.45 18.80 4.28
C ALA A 55 14.44 19.78 4.90
N ARG A 56 14.69 20.25 6.13
CA ARG A 56 13.86 21.28 6.79
C ARG A 56 13.89 22.64 6.09
N ARG A 57 14.95 22.92 5.32
CA ARG A 57 15.06 24.14 4.49
C ARG A 57 14.39 24.00 3.11
N GLY A 58 13.70 22.89 2.87
CA GLY A 58 13.03 22.61 1.59
C GLY A 58 13.89 21.83 0.59
N GLY A 59 15.11 21.43 0.98
CA GLY A 59 15.95 20.55 0.18
C GLY A 59 15.38 19.14 0.04
N ARG A 60 15.64 18.48 -1.08
CA ARG A 60 15.28 17.07 -1.28
C ARG A 60 16.52 16.20 -1.18
N ILE A 61 16.51 15.24 -0.27
CA ILE A 61 17.60 14.31 0.00
C ILE A 61 17.02 13.02 0.63
N ASN A 62 17.59 11.87 0.30
CA ASN A 62 17.33 10.61 0.99
C ASN A 62 18.46 10.33 2.00
N THR A 63 18.58 9.10 2.49
CA THR A 63 19.85 8.62 3.04
C THR A 63 20.70 8.04 1.90
N ASP A 64 22.01 8.01 2.09
CA ASP A 64 22.97 7.32 1.23
C ASP A 64 22.55 5.88 0.91
N ALA A 65 22.10 5.11 1.91
CA ALA A 65 21.63 3.74 1.74
C ALA A 65 20.45 3.59 0.75
N ILE A 66 19.73 4.67 0.45
CA ILE A 66 18.71 4.69 -0.60
C ILE A 66 19.32 5.11 -1.94
N ASP A 67 20.18 6.11 -1.94
CA ASP A 67 20.73 6.72 -3.17
C ASP A 67 21.84 5.89 -3.84
N ASN A 68 22.53 5.03 -3.08
CA ASN A 68 23.66 4.22 -3.57
C ASN A 68 23.46 2.69 -3.47
N SER A 69 22.23 2.23 -3.22
CA SER A 69 21.95 0.80 -3.05
C SER A 69 22.19 -0.03 -4.31
N ALA A 70 22.17 0.58 -5.51
CA ALA A 70 22.34 -0.11 -6.78
C ALA A 70 23.61 -0.98 -6.87
N GLY A 71 24.70 -0.57 -6.21
CA GLY A 71 25.95 -1.36 -6.20
C GLY A 71 25.82 -2.67 -5.44
N VAL A 72 25.14 -2.64 -4.28
CA VAL A 72 24.88 -3.84 -3.47
C VAL A 72 23.87 -4.74 -4.18
N ASP A 73 22.79 -4.16 -4.69
CA ASP A 73 21.73 -4.88 -5.40
C ASP A 73 22.25 -5.60 -6.66
N THR A 74 23.11 -4.94 -7.45
CA THR A 74 23.77 -5.57 -8.60
C THR A 74 24.63 -6.78 -8.17
N SER A 75 25.35 -6.66 -7.05
CA SER A 75 26.14 -7.76 -6.51
C SER A 75 25.27 -8.93 -6.05
N ASP A 76 24.11 -8.65 -5.43
CA ASP A 76 23.17 -9.68 -5.00
C ASP A 76 22.59 -10.44 -6.21
N HIS A 77 22.20 -9.73 -7.27
CA HIS A 77 21.81 -10.35 -8.54
C HIS A 77 22.92 -11.23 -9.14
N GLU A 78 24.17 -10.74 -9.18
CA GLU A 78 25.30 -11.49 -9.71
C GLU A 78 25.56 -12.78 -8.91
N VAL A 79 25.58 -12.69 -7.58
CA VAL A 79 25.80 -13.84 -6.70
C VAL A 79 24.66 -14.85 -6.82
N ASN A 80 23.41 -14.39 -6.83
CA ASN A 80 22.24 -15.28 -6.97
C ASN A 80 22.21 -15.97 -8.33
N LEU A 81 22.62 -15.30 -9.41
CA LEU A 81 22.80 -15.92 -10.72
C LEU A 81 23.90 -16.99 -10.71
N LYS A 82 25.04 -16.72 -10.08
CA LYS A 82 26.13 -17.72 -9.95
C LYS A 82 25.69 -18.93 -9.14
N ILE A 83 24.89 -18.74 -8.08
CA ILE A 83 24.33 -19.85 -7.29
C ILE A 83 23.38 -20.70 -8.14
N LEU A 84 22.48 -20.07 -8.90
CA LEU A 84 21.56 -20.73 -9.83
C LEU A 84 22.30 -21.61 -10.86
N MET A 85 23.40 -21.09 -11.41
CA MET A 85 24.21 -21.79 -12.42
C MET A 85 25.18 -22.83 -11.82
N SER A 86 25.33 -22.89 -10.50
CA SER A 86 26.32 -23.76 -9.84
C SER A 86 26.02 -25.25 -10.01
N GLY A 87 24.75 -25.65 -10.09
CA GLY A 87 24.32 -27.04 -10.33
C GLY A 87 24.76 -27.54 -11.72
N PRO A 88 24.31 -26.89 -12.81
CA PRO A 88 24.73 -27.20 -14.17
C PRO A 88 26.26 -27.20 -14.36
N LEU A 89 26.97 -26.24 -13.75
CA LEU A 89 28.44 -26.20 -13.75
C LEU A 89 29.06 -27.47 -13.15
N ARG A 90 28.57 -27.91 -11.98
CA ARG A 90 29.09 -29.13 -11.32
C ARG A 90 28.77 -30.40 -12.11
N ARG A 91 27.67 -30.42 -12.85
CA ARG A 91 27.27 -31.57 -13.70
C ARG A 91 27.94 -31.57 -15.08
N GLY A 92 28.70 -30.51 -15.43
CA GLY A 92 29.33 -30.36 -16.74
C GLY A 92 28.37 -29.98 -17.87
N GLU A 93 27.15 -29.54 -17.53
CA GLU A 93 26.11 -29.10 -18.47
C GLU A 93 26.28 -27.63 -18.90
N LEU A 94 27.16 -26.90 -18.21
CA LEU A 94 27.53 -25.52 -18.48
C LEU A 94 29.04 -25.38 -18.24
N THR A 95 29.79 -24.78 -19.16
CA THR A 95 31.21 -24.47 -18.91
C THR A 95 31.39 -23.13 -18.21
N ALA A 96 32.58 -22.87 -17.65
CA ALA A 96 32.89 -21.59 -17.01
C ALA A 96 32.78 -20.43 -18.01
N GLU A 97 33.29 -20.62 -19.23
CA GLU A 97 33.26 -19.64 -20.32
C GLU A 97 31.84 -19.39 -20.84
N GLU A 98 30.99 -20.41 -20.85
CA GLU A 98 29.56 -20.23 -21.16
C GLU A 98 28.84 -19.44 -20.07
N ARG A 99 29.12 -19.73 -18.79
CA ARG A 99 28.57 -18.98 -17.66
C ARG A 99 28.96 -17.51 -17.70
N ASP A 100 30.23 -17.20 -17.96
CA ASP A 100 30.70 -15.81 -18.01
C ASP A 100 30.07 -15.04 -19.17
N ARG A 101 29.95 -15.67 -20.35
CA ARG A 101 29.21 -15.08 -21.49
C ARG A 101 27.73 -14.84 -21.18
N LEU A 102 27.08 -15.75 -20.45
CA LEU A 102 25.68 -15.56 -20.03
C LEU A 102 25.54 -14.37 -19.07
N LEU A 103 26.42 -14.25 -18.07
CA LEU A 103 26.41 -13.12 -17.14
C LEU A 103 26.57 -11.78 -17.87
N GLU A 104 27.49 -11.70 -18.83
CA GLU A 104 27.67 -10.52 -19.67
C GLU A 104 26.40 -10.20 -20.48
N GLN A 105 25.80 -11.20 -21.13
CA GLN A 105 24.56 -11.03 -21.91
C GLN A 105 23.38 -10.54 -21.06
N MET A 106 23.30 -10.97 -19.80
CA MET A 106 22.20 -10.62 -18.89
C MET A 106 22.38 -9.26 -18.18
N SER A 107 23.54 -8.61 -18.33
CA SER A 107 23.88 -7.39 -17.59
C SER A 107 22.86 -6.25 -17.78
N GLY A 108 22.32 -6.10 -19.00
CA GLY A 108 21.31 -5.08 -19.27
C GLY A 108 19.98 -5.32 -18.54
N GLU A 109 19.54 -6.56 -18.43
CA GLU A 109 18.30 -6.92 -17.73
C GLU A 109 18.48 -6.84 -16.20
N VAL A 110 19.65 -7.24 -15.68
CA VAL A 110 20.02 -7.02 -14.27
C VAL A 110 19.99 -5.53 -13.94
N ALA A 111 20.60 -4.68 -14.78
CA ALA A 111 20.56 -3.23 -14.58
C ALA A 111 19.12 -2.69 -14.56
N ALA A 112 18.22 -3.20 -15.42
CA ALA A 112 16.82 -2.82 -15.41
C ALA A 112 16.09 -3.24 -14.12
N HIS A 113 16.37 -4.44 -13.60
CA HIS A 113 15.81 -4.91 -12.33
C HIS A 113 16.26 -4.03 -11.15
N VAL A 114 17.57 -3.74 -11.08
CA VAL A 114 18.16 -2.88 -10.03
C VAL A 114 17.59 -1.46 -10.09
N LEU A 115 17.51 -0.87 -11.29
CA LEU A 115 16.94 0.47 -11.47
C LEU A 115 15.47 0.51 -11.06
N LYS A 116 14.72 -0.55 -11.34
CA LYS A 116 13.31 -0.66 -10.94
C LYS A 116 13.17 -0.69 -9.41
N ASP A 117 13.97 -1.47 -8.69
CA ASP A 117 13.89 -1.52 -7.22
C ASP A 117 14.22 -0.16 -6.59
N ASN A 118 15.25 0.52 -7.11
CA ASN A 118 15.62 1.87 -6.70
C ASN A 118 14.50 2.90 -6.96
N TYR A 119 13.83 2.79 -8.12
CA TYR A 119 12.71 3.65 -8.47
C TYR A 119 11.53 3.45 -7.51
N ASP A 120 11.13 2.20 -7.28
CA ASP A 120 10.01 1.85 -6.41
C ASP A 120 10.28 2.24 -4.94
N GLN A 121 11.52 2.06 -4.45
CA GLN A 121 11.92 2.48 -3.11
C GLN A 121 11.87 4.01 -2.94
N THR A 122 12.36 4.76 -3.91
CA THR A 122 12.39 6.23 -3.85
C THR A 122 10.98 6.83 -3.98
N LEU A 123 10.12 6.18 -4.76
CA LEU A 123 8.70 6.49 -4.87
C LEU A 123 7.98 6.28 -3.54
N ALA A 124 8.24 5.17 -2.83
CA ALA A 124 7.64 4.90 -1.53
C ALA A 124 7.90 6.02 -0.51
N LEU A 125 9.09 6.62 -0.56
CA LEU A 125 9.44 7.80 0.26
C LEU A 125 8.69 9.06 -0.17
N SER A 126 8.47 9.25 -1.47
CA SER A 126 7.66 10.36 -1.99
C SER A 126 6.20 10.26 -1.57
N VAL A 127 5.62 9.06 -1.65
CA VAL A 127 4.25 8.78 -1.18
C VAL A 127 4.16 8.97 0.34
N SER A 128 5.12 8.44 1.10
CA SER A 128 5.15 8.61 2.56
C SER A 128 5.30 10.09 2.97
N GLN A 129 6.08 10.87 2.21
CA GLN A 129 6.22 12.31 2.42
C GLN A 129 4.91 13.06 2.12
N LEU A 130 4.18 12.66 1.07
CA LEU A 130 2.88 13.21 0.72
C LEU A 130 1.82 12.93 1.81
N LEU A 131 1.81 11.71 2.37
CA LEU A 131 0.93 11.36 3.49
C LEU A 131 1.28 12.12 4.76
N GLY A 132 2.57 12.38 5.00
CA GLY A 132 3.07 13.33 5.99
C GLY A 132 2.49 13.08 7.39
N LEU A 133 1.68 14.04 7.86
CA LEU A 133 1.10 14.00 9.22
C LEU A 133 0.16 12.82 9.44
N LYS A 134 -0.49 12.31 8.39
CA LYS A 134 -1.39 11.14 8.51
C LYS A 134 -0.68 9.91 9.07
N ASP A 135 0.63 9.81 8.84
CA ASP A 135 1.44 8.67 9.27
C ASP A 135 2.29 8.91 10.52
N LEU A 136 2.41 10.16 11.00
CA LEU A 136 3.33 10.53 12.09
C LEU A 136 3.11 9.71 13.37
N ASP A 137 1.86 9.56 13.78
CA ASP A 137 1.50 8.78 14.98
C ASP A 137 1.83 7.29 14.82
N ALA A 138 1.57 6.72 13.64
CA ALA A 138 1.91 5.32 13.34
C ALA A 138 3.42 5.09 13.23
N GLN A 139 4.16 6.06 12.68
CA GLN A 139 5.62 6.04 12.68
C GLN A 139 6.16 6.05 14.12
N GLY A 140 5.57 6.86 15.00
CA GLY A 140 5.88 6.86 16.44
C GLY A 140 5.69 5.51 17.11
N ARG A 141 4.56 4.84 16.86
CA ARG A 141 4.30 3.49 17.41
C ARG A 141 5.24 2.45 16.84
N PHE A 142 5.54 2.50 15.54
CA PHE A 142 6.46 1.58 14.91
C PHE A 142 7.87 1.69 15.52
N MET A 143 8.37 2.91 15.75
CA MET A 143 9.64 3.12 16.46
C MET A 143 9.62 2.51 17.87
N ARG A 144 8.57 2.79 18.66
CA ARG A 144 8.43 2.23 20.02
C ARG A 144 8.37 0.71 20.02
N ASP A 145 7.72 0.11 19.03
CA ASP A 145 7.61 -1.34 18.91
C ASP A 145 8.98 -1.98 18.59
N LEU A 146 9.73 -1.39 17.65
CA LEU A 146 11.09 -1.84 17.33
C LEU A 146 12.03 -1.70 18.53
N GLU A 147 11.98 -0.57 19.26
CA GLU A 147 12.76 -0.35 20.49
C GLU A 147 12.42 -1.39 21.56
N ARG A 148 11.13 -1.66 21.79
CA ARG A 148 10.68 -2.68 22.76
C ARG A 148 11.22 -4.07 22.43
N ARG A 149 11.38 -4.37 21.14
CA ARG A 149 11.94 -5.63 20.64
C ARG A 149 13.47 -5.61 20.51
N GLY A 150 14.14 -4.51 20.91
CA GLY A 150 15.59 -4.34 20.84
C GLY A 150 16.14 -4.24 19.41
N LYS A 151 15.29 -3.91 18.42
CA LYS A 151 15.68 -3.80 17.01
C LYS A 151 16.10 -2.39 16.61
N LEU A 152 15.67 -1.37 17.34
CA LEU A 152 15.95 0.04 17.04
C LEU A 152 16.53 0.74 18.28
N ASP A 153 17.52 1.59 18.05
CA ASP A 153 17.93 2.65 18.98
C ASP A 153 17.72 4.00 18.28
N ARG A 154 16.70 4.76 18.69
CA ARG A 154 16.38 6.05 18.07
C ARG A 154 17.50 7.09 18.22
N ALA A 155 18.30 7.02 19.29
CA ALA A 155 19.38 7.97 19.50
C ALA A 155 20.52 7.73 18.49
N VAL A 156 20.84 6.46 18.21
CA VAL A 156 21.84 6.08 17.20
C VAL A 156 21.40 6.48 15.80
N GLU A 157 20.11 6.28 15.48
CA GLU A 157 19.54 6.61 14.17
C GLU A 157 19.15 8.09 14.00
N PHE A 158 19.37 8.91 15.03
CA PHE A 158 18.97 10.32 15.09
C PHE A 158 17.46 10.53 14.79
N LEU A 159 16.63 9.61 15.25
CA LEU A 159 15.18 9.65 15.16
C LEU A 159 14.58 10.38 16.39
N PRO A 160 13.42 11.06 16.22
CA PRO A 160 12.82 11.83 17.30
C PRO A 160 12.24 10.95 18.42
N ASP A 161 12.43 11.39 19.66
CA ASP A 161 11.74 10.84 20.83
C ASP A 161 10.23 11.20 20.85
N ASP A 162 9.50 10.63 21.81
CA ASP A 162 8.05 10.85 21.94
C ASP A 162 7.67 12.29 22.31
N SER A 163 8.56 13.06 22.92
CA SER A 163 8.33 14.48 23.21
C SER A 163 8.40 15.31 21.93
N VAL A 164 9.38 15.03 21.08
CA VAL A 164 9.57 15.69 19.78
C VAL A 164 8.46 15.30 18.82
N LEU A 165 8.03 14.04 18.79
CA LEU A 165 6.91 13.58 17.97
C LEU A 165 5.59 14.28 18.36
N ARG A 166 5.30 14.40 19.66
CA ARG A 166 4.10 15.12 20.14
C ARG A 166 4.13 16.59 19.77
N ARG A 167 5.27 17.27 19.95
CA ARG A 167 5.44 18.67 19.55
C ARG A 167 5.23 18.85 18.05
N ARG A 168 5.84 17.99 17.24
CA ARG A 168 5.66 17.99 15.78
C ARG A 168 4.21 17.82 15.35
N ALA A 169 3.47 16.93 16.01
CA ALA A 169 2.04 16.74 15.76
C ALA A 169 1.24 18.02 16.07
N GLN A 170 1.55 18.71 17.17
CA GLN A 170 0.91 19.98 17.55
C GLN A 170 1.26 21.12 16.58
N GLU A 171 2.50 21.16 16.08
CA GLU A 171 2.98 22.15 15.11
C GLU A 171 2.57 21.85 13.66
N GLY A 172 1.94 20.70 13.41
CA GLY A 172 1.60 20.27 12.05
C GLY A 172 2.82 19.99 11.17
N THR A 173 3.93 19.53 11.76
CA THR A 173 5.16 19.22 11.01
C THR A 173 5.44 17.70 10.95
N PRO A 174 5.44 17.06 9.77
CA PRO A 174 5.69 15.62 9.65
C PRO A 174 7.17 15.27 9.85
N LEU A 175 7.50 13.97 9.86
CA LEU A 175 8.89 13.53 9.75
C LEU A 175 9.51 14.01 8.43
N THR A 176 10.81 14.32 8.48
CA THR A 176 11.59 14.66 7.29
C THR A 176 11.88 13.42 6.47
N ARG A 177 12.00 13.56 5.15
CA ARG A 177 12.25 12.46 4.21
C ARG A 177 13.44 11.56 4.62
N PRO A 178 14.60 12.07 5.09
CA PRO A 178 15.69 11.22 5.60
C PRO A 178 15.33 10.38 6.83
N SER A 179 14.44 10.87 7.70
CA SER A 179 13.95 10.10 8.85
C SER A 179 12.99 9.00 8.40
N VAL A 180 12.16 9.28 7.40
CA VAL A 180 11.28 8.27 6.79
C VAL A 180 12.09 7.20 6.05
N ALA A 181 13.20 7.58 5.42
CA ALA A 181 14.14 6.65 4.77
C ALA A 181 14.72 5.61 5.74
N VAL A 182 15.11 6.05 6.95
CA VAL A 182 15.52 5.13 8.02
C VAL A 182 14.38 4.17 8.39
N LEU A 183 13.18 4.69 8.63
CA LEU A 183 12.03 3.84 8.97
C LEU A 183 11.65 2.85 7.85
N LEU A 184 11.83 3.23 6.59
CA LEU A 184 11.62 2.35 5.44
C LEU A 184 12.57 1.16 5.46
N ALA A 185 13.85 1.39 5.74
CA ALA A 185 14.85 0.33 5.86
C ALA A 185 14.50 -0.64 7.00
N TYR A 186 14.16 -0.11 8.19
CA TYR A 186 13.72 -0.93 9.31
C TYR A 186 12.43 -1.72 9.02
N ALA A 187 11.47 -1.13 8.29
CA ALA A 187 10.25 -1.83 7.89
C ALA A 187 10.53 -3.03 6.99
N LYS A 188 11.45 -2.88 6.01
CA LYS A 188 11.87 -3.97 5.13
C LYS A 188 12.61 -5.07 5.90
N LEU A 189 13.61 -4.71 6.70
CA LEU A 189 14.39 -5.67 7.49
C LEU A 189 13.54 -6.44 8.49
N ASP A 190 12.64 -5.75 9.20
CA ASP A 190 11.75 -6.39 10.17
C ASP A 190 10.80 -7.37 9.50
N LEU A 191 10.16 -6.94 8.41
CA LEU A 191 9.22 -7.77 7.65
C LEU A 191 9.91 -8.97 7.00
N ASP A 192 11.05 -8.76 6.33
CA ASP A 192 11.83 -9.83 5.72
C ASP A 192 12.21 -10.90 6.75
N SER A 193 12.70 -10.49 7.92
CA SER A 193 13.08 -11.43 8.98
C SER A 193 11.90 -12.30 9.46
N GLU A 194 10.69 -11.74 9.51
CA GLU A 194 9.48 -12.47 9.90
C GLU A 194 8.94 -13.37 8.78
N LEU A 195 9.02 -12.94 7.52
CA LEU A 195 8.58 -13.73 6.37
C LEU A 195 9.51 -14.90 6.10
N LEU A 196 10.82 -14.72 6.24
CA LEU A 196 11.84 -15.75 6.00
C LEU A 196 11.63 -16.99 6.87
N VAL A 197 11.16 -16.83 8.12
CA VAL A 197 10.89 -17.95 9.04
C VAL A 197 9.45 -18.48 8.96
N SER A 198 8.64 -17.93 8.05
CA SER A 198 7.24 -18.33 7.85
C SER A 198 7.04 -19.31 6.69
N ASP A 199 5.80 -19.69 6.42
CA ASP A 199 5.42 -20.53 5.27
C ASP A 199 5.20 -19.73 3.97
N VAL A 200 5.23 -18.39 4.03
CA VAL A 200 4.97 -17.51 2.87
C VAL A 200 5.92 -17.79 1.71
N PRO A 201 7.25 -17.91 1.90
CA PRO A 201 8.15 -18.20 0.80
C PRO A 201 7.94 -19.57 0.13
N ASP A 202 7.21 -20.49 0.76
CA ASP A 202 6.93 -21.82 0.23
C ASP A 202 5.62 -21.91 -0.54
N ASP A 203 4.76 -20.89 -0.44
CA ASP A 203 3.47 -20.92 -1.11
C ASP A 203 3.65 -20.92 -2.65
N PRO A 204 3.00 -21.85 -3.37
CA PRO A 204 3.09 -21.93 -4.83
C PRO A 204 2.72 -20.63 -5.56
N TYR A 205 1.84 -19.81 -4.98
CA TYR A 205 1.46 -18.50 -5.54
C TYR A 205 2.67 -17.59 -5.77
N PHE A 206 3.66 -17.63 -4.87
CA PHE A 206 4.88 -16.83 -4.99
C PHE A 206 5.97 -17.52 -5.84
N GLY A 207 5.68 -18.66 -6.48
CA GLY A 207 6.65 -19.33 -7.37
C GLY A 207 7.12 -18.44 -8.53
N SER A 208 6.23 -17.58 -9.05
CA SER A 208 6.54 -16.61 -10.10
C SER A 208 7.46 -15.48 -9.62
N VAL A 209 7.45 -15.15 -8.32
CA VAL A 209 8.33 -14.13 -7.72
C VAL A 209 9.78 -14.50 -7.91
N LEU A 210 10.14 -15.76 -7.67
CA LEU A 210 11.51 -16.24 -7.88
C LEU A 210 11.90 -16.22 -9.36
N ALA A 211 10.99 -16.64 -10.26
CA ALA A 211 11.29 -16.63 -11.69
C ALA A 211 11.51 -15.21 -12.21
N ASN A 212 10.68 -14.25 -11.79
CA ASN A 212 10.75 -12.85 -12.21
C ASN A 212 11.91 -12.07 -11.57
N TYR A 213 12.53 -12.60 -10.51
CA TYR A 213 13.75 -12.03 -9.95
C TYR A 213 14.93 -12.13 -10.93
N TYR A 214 15.02 -13.24 -11.66
CA TYR A 214 16.10 -13.48 -12.61
C TYR A 214 15.80 -12.89 -13.98
N PRO A 215 16.84 -12.48 -14.73
CA PRO A 215 16.73 -12.24 -16.16
C PRO A 215 16.01 -13.37 -16.89
N ARG A 216 15.14 -13.04 -17.83
CA ARG A 216 14.28 -13.99 -18.56
C ARG A 216 15.07 -15.15 -19.14
N ALA A 217 16.23 -14.87 -19.73
CA ALA A 217 17.11 -15.89 -20.31
C ALA A 217 17.58 -16.93 -19.27
N ALA A 218 17.89 -16.51 -18.03
CA ALA A 218 18.24 -17.42 -16.95
C ALA A 218 17.02 -18.17 -16.42
N ALA A 219 15.90 -17.48 -16.22
CA ALA A 219 14.67 -18.07 -15.71
C ALA A 219 14.15 -19.18 -16.62
N GLU A 220 14.21 -18.99 -17.95
CA GLU A 220 13.81 -19.98 -18.95
C GLU A 220 14.83 -21.13 -19.05
N ARG A 221 16.13 -20.83 -19.20
CA ARG A 221 17.19 -21.84 -19.39
C ARG A 221 17.38 -22.73 -18.16
N PHE A 222 17.22 -22.18 -16.97
CA PHE A 222 17.49 -22.86 -15.70
C PHE A 222 16.22 -23.06 -14.86
N ALA A 223 15.04 -23.14 -15.51
CA ALA A 223 13.75 -23.31 -14.82
C ALA A 223 13.71 -24.50 -13.84
N GLY A 224 14.42 -25.59 -14.16
CA GLY A 224 14.55 -26.75 -13.26
C GLY A 224 15.37 -26.47 -12.00
N GLU A 225 16.38 -25.59 -12.08
CA GLU A 225 17.25 -25.23 -10.95
C GLU A 225 16.58 -24.26 -9.98
N LEU A 226 15.63 -23.43 -10.43
CA LEU A 226 14.92 -22.47 -9.58
C LEU A 226 14.26 -23.15 -8.37
N LYS A 227 13.66 -24.33 -8.56
CA LYS A 227 13.03 -25.10 -7.47
C LYS A 227 14.02 -25.58 -6.41
N HIS A 228 15.28 -25.74 -6.80
CA HIS A 228 16.37 -26.22 -5.95
C HIS A 228 17.33 -25.10 -5.53
N HIS A 229 16.99 -23.84 -5.84
CA HIS A 229 17.84 -22.70 -5.51
C HIS A 229 18.01 -22.58 -3.99
N ARG A 230 19.26 -22.59 -3.52
CA ARG A 230 19.57 -22.62 -2.08
C ARG A 230 19.05 -21.40 -1.32
N LEU A 231 18.97 -20.25 -1.99
CA LEU A 231 18.47 -18.99 -1.43
C LEU A 231 17.03 -18.68 -1.89
N ARG A 232 16.26 -19.68 -2.34
CA ARG A 232 14.89 -19.48 -2.83
C ARG A 232 14.03 -18.72 -1.81
N ARG A 233 14.10 -19.11 -0.53
CA ARG A 233 13.26 -18.53 0.52
C ARG A 233 13.64 -17.09 0.81
N GLU A 234 14.94 -16.83 0.89
CA GLU A 234 15.56 -15.53 1.12
C GLU A 234 15.15 -14.55 0.00
N ILE A 235 15.34 -14.94 -1.27
CA ILE A 235 14.97 -14.09 -2.41
C ILE A 235 13.47 -13.79 -2.40
N ILE A 236 12.61 -14.80 -2.23
CA ILE A 236 11.16 -14.59 -2.21
C ILE A 236 10.75 -13.68 -1.05
N SER A 237 11.30 -13.89 0.14
CA SER A 237 11.03 -13.06 1.32
C SER A 237 11.40 -11.60 1.08
N THR A 238 12.60 -11.35 0.53
CA THR A 238 13.09 -10.00 0.28
C THR A 238 12.25 -9.29 -0.80
N VAL A 239 11.89 -9.98 -1.88
CA VAL A 239 11.06 -9.37 -2.93
C VAL A 239 9.64 -9.07 -2.42
N ILE A 240 9.04 -9.98 -1.63
CA ILE A 240 7.71 -9.74 -1.05
C ILE A 240 7.75 -8.58 -0.05
N SER A 241 8.76 -8.53 0.83
CA SER A 241 8.88 -7.46 1.82
C SER A 241 9.08 -6.10 1.16
N ASN A 242 9.95 -6.01 0.14
CA ASN A 242 10.13 -4.81 -0.69
C ASN A 242 8.82 -4.40 -1.34
N ARG A 243 8.10 -5.33 -1.97
CA ARG A 243 6.84 -5.05 -2.66
C ARG A 243 5.76 -4.48 -1.73
N ILE A 244 5.59 -5.08 -0.55
CA ILE A 244 4.64 -4.60 0.47
C ILE A 244 5.01 -3.20 0.94
N VAL A 245 6.27 -3.00 1.35
CA VAL A 245 6.72 -1.74 1.94
C VAL A 245 6.75 -0.61 0.90
N ASN A 246 7.17 -0.91 -0.33
CA ASN A 246 7.25 0.09 -1.41
C ASN A 246 5.86 0.58 -1.83
N LEU A 247 4.84 -0.29 -1.86
CA LEU A 247 3.48 0.08 -2.30
C LEU A 247 2.59 0.61 -1.17
N ALA A 248 2.63 0.00 0.03
CA ALA A 248 1.72 0.36 1.12
C ALA A 248 2.35 1.26 2.20
N GLY A 249 3.67 1.46 2.13
CA GLY A 249 4.43 2.32 3.04
C GLY A 249 5.01 1.61 4.27
N PRO A 250 5.95 2.26 4.97
CA PRO A 250 6.76 1.65 6.03
C PRO A 250 5.97 1.19 7.25
N VAL A 251 4.83 1.82 7.53
CA VAL A 251 4.01 1.53 8.73
C VAL A 251 2.82 0.61 8.45
N PHE A 252 2.65 0.13 7.21
CA PHE A 252 1.51 -0.69 6.82
C PHE A 252 1.40 -1.96 7.67
N VAL A 253 2.47 -2.77 7.72
CA VAL A 253 2.43 -4.06 8.41
C VAL A 253 2.20 -3.88 9.90
N GLN A 254 2.90 -2.92 10.53
CA GLN A 254 2.72 -2.64 11.95
C GLN A 254 1.29 -2.24 12.27
N ARG A 255 0.68 -1.37 11.44
CA ARG A 255 -0.75 -1.01 11.59
C ARG A 255 -1.66 -2.24 11.52
N MET A 256 -1.42 -3.14 10.58
CA MET A 256 -2.23 -4.36 10.46
C MET A 256 -2.07 -5.27 11.69
N LYS A 257 -0.84 -5.43 12.21
CA LYS A 257 -0.58 -6.18 13.46
C LYS A 257 -1.36 -5.59 14.63
N GLU A 258 -1.31 -4.27 14.81
CA GLU A 258 -1.99 -3.56 15.90
C GLU A 258 -3.52 -3.73 15.83
N ILE A 259 -4.09 -3.65 14.63
CA ILE A 259 -5.54 -3.69 14.43
C ILE A 259 -6.09 -5.11 14.57
N SER A 260 -5.40 -6.11 14.01
CA SER A 260 -5.96 -7.46 13.87
C SER A 260 -5.31 -8.50 14.76
N GLY A 261 -4.17 -8.20 15.40
CA GLY A 261 -3.36 -9.17 16.13
C GLY A 261 -2.76 -10.28 15.23
N ALA A 262 -2.74 -10.08 13.92
CA ALA A 262 -2.27 -11.11 12.98
C ALA A 262 -0.74 -11.10 12.81
N THR A 263 -0.19 -12.23 12.39
CA THR A 263 1.23 -12.37 12.04
C THR A 263 1.56 -11.66 10.73
N ALA A 264 2.84 -11.30 10.53
CA ALA A 264 3.31 -10.76 9.25
C ALA A 264 3.01 -11.67 8.06
N SER A 265 3.06 -13.00 8.25
CA SER A 265 2.71 -13.97 7.21
C SER A 265 1.27 -13.83 6.73
N ARG A 266 0.31 -13.70 7.64
CA ARG A 266 -1.11 -13.48 7.30
C ARG A 266 -1.32 -12.13 6.61
N ILE A 267 -0.61 -11.10 7.06
CA ILE A 267 -0.68 -9.76 6.47
C ILE A 267 -0.12 -9.76 5.04
N ALA A 268 1.01 -10.43 4.79
CA ALA A 268 1.58 -10.57 3.46
C ALA A 268 0.66 -11.33 2.50
N ARG A 269 0.02 -12.41 2.97
CA ARG A 269 -1.01 -13.15 2.21
C ARG A 269 -2.20 -12.26 1.85
N ALA A 270 -2.73 -11.51 2.82
CA ALA A 270 -3.84 -10.59 2.57
C ALA A 270 -3.48 -9.46 1.61
N PHE A 271 -2.25 -8.94 1.70
CA PHE A 271 -1.70 -7.97 0.74
C PHE A 271 -1.61 -8.56 -0.67
N ALA A 272 -1.09 -9.79 -0.81
CA ALA A 272 -0.96 -10.46 -2.09
C ALA A 272 -2.33 -10.69 -2.76
N VAL A 273 -3.35 -11.04 -1.96
CA VAL A 273 -4.74 -11.14 -2.45
C VAL A 273 -5.26 -9.78 -2.90
N ALA A 274 -5.09 -8.74 -2.07
CA ALA A 274 -5.51 -7.38 -2.38
C ALA A 274 -4.90 -6.87 -3.69
N GLU A 275 -3.61 -7.07 -3.87
CA GLU A 275 -2.87 -6.64 -5.05
C GLU A 275 -3.29 -7.40 -6.32
N GLY A 276 -3.35 -8.73 -6.23
CA GLY A 276 -3.70 -9.59 -7.37
C GLY A 276 -5.16 -9.45 -7.80
N ALA A 277 -6.09 -9.38 -6.84
CA ALA A 277 -7.52 -9.25 -7.11
C ALA A 277 -7.87 -7.94 -7.82
N PHE A 278 -7.15 -6.86 -7.52
CA PHE A 278 -7.42 -5.55 -8.12
C PHE A 278 -6.60 -5.30 -9.39
N GLY A 279 -5.66 -6.19 -9.73
CA GLY A 279 -4.82 -6.08 -10.91
C GLY A 279 -3.88 -4.88 -10.85
N LEU A 280 -3.35 -4.57 -9.66
CA LEU A 280 -2.60 -3.35 -9.41
C LEU A 280 -1.33 -3.21 -10.24
N ASP A 281 -0.70 -4.30 -10.67
CA ASP A 281 0.44 -4.28 -11.58
C ASP A 281 0.15 -3.52 -12.89
N SER A 282 -1.06 -3.69 -13.44
CA SER A 282 -1.45 -3.02 -14.68
C SER A 282 -1.66 -1.51 -14.47
N ILE A 283 -2.31 -1.15 -13.36
CA ILE A 283 -2.52 0.26 -12.99
C ILE A 283 -1.15 0.93 -12.72
N LYS A 284 -0.27 0.24 -11.99
CA LYS A 284 1.09 0.69 -11.70
C LYS A 284 1.87 0.97 -12.98
N ALA A 285 1.91 0.01 -13.90
CA ALA A 285 2.64 0.17 -15.16
C ALA A 285 2.13 1.37 -15.99
N ARG A 286 0.82 1.62 -15.98
CA ARG A 286 0.22 2.79 -16.66
C ARG A 286 0.56 4.10 -15.95
N ILE A 287 0.61 4.12 -14.63
CA ILE A 287 1.06 5.28 -13.86
C ILE A 287 2.55 5.54 -14.08
N ASP A 288 3.40 4.50 -14.07
CA ASP A 288 4.84 4.60 -14.32
C ASP A 288 5.13 5.18 -15.71
N ALA A 289 4.33 4.81 -16.72
CA ALA A 289 4.45 5.35 -18.07
C ALA A 289 4.18 6.86 -18.18
N LEU A 290 3.62 7.50 -17.14
CA LEU A 290 3.42 8.95 -17.08
C LEU A 290 4.62 9.71 -16.53
N ASP A 291 5.72 9.03 -16.21
CA ASP A 291 6.96 9.71 -15.82
C ASP A 291 7.40 10.69 -16.91
N TYR A 292 7.86 11.88 -16.49
CA TYR A 292 8.14 13.03 -17.35
C TYR A 292 6.98 13.54 -18.22
N THR A 293 5.77 12.98 -18.09
CA THR A 293 4.59 13.38 -18.86
C THR A 293 3.65 14.24 -18.03
N VAL A 294 3.41 13.86 -16.77
CA VAL A 294 2.59 14.62 -15.82
C VAL A 294 3.43 15.18 -14.67
N HIS A 295 2.89 16.14 -13.92
CA HIS A 295 3.59 16.65 -12.74
C HIS A 295 3.78 15.54 -11.69
N ALA A 296 4.96 15.47 -11.07
CA ALA A 296 5.30 14.40 -10.12
C ALA A 296 4.32 14.29 -8.93
N GLN A 297 3.71 15.40 -8.51
CA GLN A 297 2.67 15.37 -7.46
C GLN A 297 1.41 14.63 -7.92
N THR A 298 1.00 14.78 -9.18
CA THR A 298 -0.13 14.03 -9.76
C THR A 298 0.16 12.54 -9.73
N GLN A 299 1.35 12.13 -10.22
CA GLN A 299 1.77 10.74 -10.23
C GLN A 299 1.87 10.14 -8.81
N THR A 300 2.50 10.87 -7.88
CA THR A 300 2.60 10.45 -6.47
C THR A 300 1.21 10.39 -5.80
N GLY A 301 0.29 11.27 -6.17
CA GLY A 301 -1.10 11.26 -5.70
C GLY A 301 -1.84 9.99 -6.10
N MET A 302 -1.70 9.54 -7.35
CA MET A 302 -2.28 8.26 -7.80
C MET A 302 -1.72 7.06 -7.03
N TYR A 303 -0.43 7.08 -6.68
CA TYR A 303 0.16 6.07 -5.81
C TYR A 303 -0.32 6.14 -4.36
N ALA A 304 -0.64 7.33 -3.85
CA ALA A 304 -1.24 7.47 -2.53
C ALA A 304 -2.65 6.86 -2.47
N GLU A 305 -3.43 6.96 -3.56
CA GLU A 305 -4.73 6.26 -3.69
C GLU A 305 -4.55 4.74 -3.67
N ILE A 306 -3.53 4.21 -4.37
CA ILE A 306 -3.19 2.77 -4.30
C ILE A 306 -2.84 2.35 -2.87
N ALA A 307 -2.01 3.13 -2.18
CA ALA A 307 -1.60 2.83 -0.80
C ALA A 307 -2.78 2.87 0.19
N GLU A 308 -3.70 3.83 0.03
CA GLU A 308 -4.92 3.90 0.84
C GLU A 308 -5.86 2.73 0.55
N MET A 309 -6.03 2.38 -0.72
CA MET A 309 -6.83 1.22 -1.11
C MET A 309 -6.26 -0.04 -0.44
N LEU A 310 -4.97 -0.33 -0.62
CA LEU A 310 -4.28 -1.48 -0.02
C LEU A 310 -4.44 -1.52 1.51
N ARG A 311 -4.42 -0.36 2.19
CA ARG A 311 -4.70 -0.27 3.63
C ARG A 311 -6.11 -0.72 4.00
N ARG A 312 -7.11 -0.36 3.21
CA ARG A 312 -8.50 -0.77 3.49
C ARG A 312 -8.74 -2.23 3.09
N ILE A 313 -8.45 -2.59 1.85
CA ILE A 313 -8.77 -3.93 1.32
C ILE A 313 -7.84 -5.01 1.89
N GLY A 314 -6.59 -4.69 2.20
CA GLY A 314 -5.67 -5.62 2.87
C GLY A 314 -6.19 -6.03 4.25
N LEU A 315 -6.72 -5.06 5.02
CA LEU A 315 -7.38 -5.37 6.30
C LEU A 315 -8.65 -6.19 6.10
N TRP A 316 -9.46 -5.84 5.09
CA TRP A 316 -10.67 -6.59 4.78
C TRP A 316 -10.38 -8.07 4.50
N PHE A 317 -9.40 -8.36 3.63
CA PHE A 317 -8.99 -9.73 3.33
C PHE A 317 -8.38 -10.42 4.55
N LEU A 318 -7.61 -9.71 5.36
CA LEU A 318 -7.02 -10.26 6.58
C LEU A 318 -8.06 -10.74 7.59
N ILE A 319 -9.17 -10.01 7.71
CA ILE A 319 -10.28 -10.32 8.63
C ILE A 319 -11.23 -11.37 8.05
N ASN A 320 -11.58 -11.27 6.76
CA ASN A 320 -12.65 -12.07 6.16
C ASN A 320 -12.18 -13.37 5.50
N LEU A 321 -10.88 -13.53 5.25
CA LEU A 321 -10.36 -14.78 4.70
C LEU A 321 -9.95 -15.75 5.80
N PRO A 322 -10.20 -17.07 5.61
CA PRO A 322 -9.57 -18.11 6.39
C PRO A 322 -8.04 -17.99 6.34
N ALA A 323 -7.38 -18.27 7.46
CA ALA A 323 -5.92 -18.15 7.56
C ALA A 323 -5.16 -19.09 6.60
N ASN A 324 -5.79 -20.20 6.21
CA ASN A 324 -5.26 -21.24 5.32
C ASN A 324 -5.90 -21.23 3.92
N ALA A 325 -6.51 -20.11 3.51
CA ALA A 325 -7.09 -19.99 2.17
C ALA A 325 -6.01 -20.14 1.09
N ASP A 326 -6.32 -20.89 0.03
CA ASP A 326 -5.45 -20.98 -1.15
C ASP A 326 -5.34 -19.60 -1.82
N LEU A 327 -4.12 -19.10 -1.98
CA LEU A 327 -3.88 -17.76 -2.50
C LEU A 327 -4.30 -17.64 -3.98
N ALA A 328 -3.97 -18.62 -4.81
CA ALA A 328 -4.22 -18.56 -6.25
C ALA A 328 -5.73 -18.61 -6.54
N GLU A 329 -6.45 -19.52 -5.91
CA GLU A 329 -7.91 -19.63 -6.02
C GLU A 329 -8.57 -18.35 -5.49
N THR A 330 -8.11 -17.85 -4.33
CA THR A 330 -8.69 -16.65 -3.73
C THR A 330 -8.47 -15.42 -4.61
N VAL A 331 -7.26 -15.21 -5.11
CA VAL A 331 -6.94 -14.12 -6.05
C VAL A 331 -7.81 -14.24 -7.29
N GLY A 332 -7.90 -15.43 -7.91
CA GLY A 332 -8.71 -15.65 -9.11
C GLY A 332 -10.19 -15.32 -8.90
N ARG A 333 -10.77 -15.77 -7.79
CA ARG A 333 -12.18 -15.52 -7.43
C ARG A 333 -12.46 -14.02 -7.27
N TYR A 334 -11.67 -13.32 -6.47
CA TYR A 334 -11.92 -11.90 -6.23
C TYR A 334 -11.56 -11.04 -7.44
N ARG A 335 -10.57 -11.44 -8.24
CA ARG A 335 -10.23 -10.80 -9.52
C ARG A 335 -11.39 -10.85 -10.51
N ALA A 336 -12.00 -12.03 -10.70
CA ALA A 336 -13.18 -12.17 -11.55
C ALA A 336 -14.32 -11.25 -11.08
N GLY A 337 -14.47 -11.09 -9.76
CA GLY A 337 -15.47 -10.18 -9.19
C GLY A 337 -15.17 -8.70 -9.45
N VAL A 338 -13.93 -8.27 -9.25
CA VAL A 338 -13.49 -6.89 -9.54
C VAL A 338 -13.63 -6.58 -11.03
N ASP A 339 -13.15 -7.48 -11.90
CA ASP A 339 -13.17 -7.27 -13.35
C ASP A 339 -14.58 -7.23 -13.93
N ALA A 340 -15.52 -8.01 -13.38
CA ALA A 340 -16.93 -7.94 -13.79
C ALA A 340 -17.60 -6.60 -13.46
N LEU A 341 -17.11 -5.89 -12.43
CA LEU A 341 -17.63 -4.58 -12.07
C LEU A 341 -16.87 -3.44 -12.76
N ARG A 342 -15.62 -3.67 -13.23
CA ARG A 342 -14.77 -2.65 -13.84
C ARG A 342 -15.48 -1.88 -14.95
N GLY A 343 -15.34 -0.55 -14.94
CA GLY A 343 -15.98 0.34 -15.92
C GLY A 343 -17.49 0.57 -15.73
N THR A 344 -18.10 0.02 -14.68
CA THR A 344 -19.57 0.12 -14.48
C THR A 344 -19.99 0.95 -13.28
N TYR A 345 -19.01 1.42 -12.49
CA TYR A 345 -19.24 2.15 -11.24
C TYR A 345 -20.09 3.41 -11.44
N SER A 346 -19.90 4.15 -12.53
CA SER A 346 -20.60 5.41 -12.80
C SER A 346 -22.12 5.23 -12.92
N THR A 347 -22.57 4.01 -13.24
CA THR A 347 -23.99 3.66 -13.35
C THR A 347 -24.56 3.01 -12.09
N LEU A 348 -23.71 2.72 -11.11
CA LEU A 348 -24.05 1.98 -9.90
C LEU A 348 -24.08 2.85 -8.65
N ILE A 349 -23.14 3.79 -8.53
CA ILE A 349 -22.98 4.62 -7.33
C ILE A 349 -24.06 5.70 -7.22
N SER A 350 -24.23 6.22 -6.00
CA SER A 350 -25.12 7.36 -5.76
C SER A 350 -24.64 8.62 -6.48
N SER A 351 -25.55 9.56 -6.79
CA SER A 351 -25.19 10.84 -7.40
C SER A 351 -24.17 11.62 -6.56
N TYR A 352 -24.25 11.52 -5.24
CA TYR A 352 -23.29 12.11 -4.30
C TYR A 352 -21.87 11.61 -4.54
N GLU A 353 -21.67 10.29 -4.63
CA GLU A 353 -20.35 9.72 -4.92
C GLU A 353 -19.91 10.02 -6.35
N LEU A 354 -20.85 10.00 -7.31
CA LEU A 354 -20.54 10.29 -8.72
C LEU A 354 -20.00 11.71 -8.90
N ASP A 355 -20.64 12.71 -8.30
CA ASP A 355 -20.22 14.11 -8.38
C ASP A 355 -18.80 14.30 -7.82
N GLU A 356 -18.52 13.70 -6.65
CA GLU A 356 -17.18 13.76 -6.04
C GLU A 356 -16.12 13.08 -6.93
N ARG A 357 -16.44 11.92 -7.52
CA ARG A 357 -15.51 11.20 -8.39
C ARG A 357 -15.29 11.92 -9.73
N MET A 358 -16.33 12.48 -10.33
CA MET A 358 -16.22 13.20 -11.60
C MET A 358 -15.35 14.46 -11.48
N GLY A 359 -15.41 15.15 -10.35
CA GLY A 359 -14.48 16.25 -10.06
C GLY A 359 -13.02 15.79 -10.05
N TYR A 360 -12.73 14.65 -9.39
CA TYR A 360 -11.37 14.11 -9.36
C TYR A 360 -10.89 13.61 -10.72
N ILE A 361 -11.74 12.91 -11.48
CA ILE A 361 -11.45 12.45 -12.85
C ILE A 361 -11.09 13.63 -13.74
N THR A 362 -11.91 14.69 -13.70
CA THR A 362 -11.67 15.92 -14.47
C THR A 362 -10.31 16.52 -14.11
N SER A 363 -9.98 16.61 -12.81
CA SER A 363 -8.68 17.14 -12.37
C SER A 363 -7.47 16.31 -12.84
N LEU A 364 -7.61 14.98 -12.91
CA LEU A 364 -6.57 14.10 -13.44
C LEU A 364 -6.39 14.29 -14.95
N MET A 365 -7.50 14.37 -15.69
CA MET A 365 -7.48 14.60 -17.14
C MET A 365 -6.88 15.97 -17.48
N GLU A 366 -7.24 17.02 -16.74
CA GLU A 366 -6.63 18.36 -16.87
C GLU A 366 -5.12 18.35 -16.57
N ALA A 367 -4.67 17.46 -15.69
CA ALA A 367 -3.25 17.25 -15.39
C ALA A 367 -2.52 16.36 -16.42
N GLY A 368 -3.19 15.95 -17.50
CA GLY A 368 -2.61 15.16 -18.60
C GLY A 368 -2.67 13.64 -18.41
N VAL A 369 -3.42 13.14 -17.43
CA VAL A 369 -3.63 11.70 -17.24
C VAL A 369 -4.63 11.19 -18.29
N PRO A 370 -4.34 10.08 -19.00
CA PRO A 370 -5.29 9.44 -19.91
C PRO A 370 -6.64 9.15 -19.24
N GLU A 371 -7.74 9.38 -19.96
CA GLU A 371 -9.11 9.27 -19.44
C GLU A 371 -9.38 7.90 -18.80
N ASP A 372 -9.00 6.82 -19.46
CA ASP A 372 -9.14 5.45 -18.97
C ASP A 372 -8.40 5.23 -17.64
N LEU A 373 -7.22 5.82 -17.46
CA LEU A 373 -6.45 5.71 -16.22
C LEU A 373 -7.03 6.62 -15.12
N ALA A 374 -7.48 7.82 -15.49
CA ALA A 374 -8.16 8.72 -14.56
C ALA A 374 -9.41 8.07 -13.95
N HIS A 375 -10.21 7.39 -14.78
CA HIS A 375 -11.37 6.63 -14.31
C HIS A 375 -10.98 5.45 -13.41
N ASP A 376 -9.94 4.67 -13.75
CA ASP A 376 -9.49 3.54 -12.94
C ASP A 376 -8.97 3.99 -11.57
N VAL A 377 -8.14 5.04 -11.53
CA VAL A 377 -7.60 5.59 -10.28
C VAL A 377 -8.70 6.18 -9.41
N ALA A 378 -9.60 6.99 -10.00
CA ALA A 378 -10.69 7.59 -9.25
C ALA A 378 -11.69 6.57 -8.68
N ALA A 379 -11.76 5.38 -9.30
CA ALA A 379 -12.61 4.29 -8.84
C ALA A 379 -11.98 3.40 -7.77
N LEU A 380 -10.67 3.52 -7.45
CA LEU A 380 -10.02 2.68 -6.42
C LEU A 380 -10.76 2.70 -5.06
N PRO A 381 -11.22 3.85 -4.53
CA PRO A 381 -12.00 3.87 -3.29
C PRO A 381 -13.36 3.16 -3.41
N LEU A 382 -13.96 3.15 -4.60
CA LEU A 382 -15.25 2.49 -4.86
C LEU A 382 -15.08 0.97 -4.99
N TRP A 383 -14.01 0.53 -5.67
CA TRP A 383 -13.66 -0.88 -5.81
C TRP A 383 -13.39 -1.57 -4.49
N SER A 384 -13.16 -0.79 -3.45
CA SER A 384 -13.08 -1.25 -2.08
C SER A 384 -14.37 -1.99 -1.60
N THR A 385 -15.52 -1.83 -2.28
CA THR A 385 -16.75 -2.60 -2.04
C THR A 385 -16.82 -3.94 -2.80
N ALA A 386 -16.02 -4.11 -3.86
CA ALA A 386 -16.07 -5.29 -4.72
C ALA A 386 -15.89 -6.62 -3.96
N PRO A 387 -15.03 -6.72 -2.92
CA PRO A 387 -14.92 -7.95 -2.15
C PRO A 387 -16.21 -8.32 -1.40
N GLU A 388 -16.99 -7.36 -0.92
CA GLU A 388 -18.29 -7.64 -0.27
C GLU A 388 -19.30 -8.21 -1.26
N ILE A 389 -19.37 -7.60 -2.46
CA ILE A 389 -20.25 -8.03 -3.55
C ILE A 389 -19.85 -9.42 -4.04
N ALA A 390 -18.57 -9.65 -4.34
CA ALA A 390 -18.06 -10.92 -4.81
C ALA A 390 -18.29 -12.04 -3.77
N ARG A 391 -18.09 -11.74 -2.49
CA ARG A 391 -18.34 -12.69 -1.41
C ARG A 391 -19.82 -13.06 -1.30
N LEU A 392 -20.71 -12.09 -1.39
CA LEU A 392 -22.16 -12.32 -1.33
C LEU A 392 -22.66 -13.10 -2.56
N ALA A 393 -22.24 -12.72 -3.76
CA ALA A 393 -22.56 -13.40 -5.00
C ALA A 393 -22.16 -14.88 -4.96
N HIS A 394 -20.95 -15.17 -4.48
CA HIS A 394 -20.49 -16.54 -4.29
C HIS A 394 -21.30 -17.30 -3.23
N ALA A 395 -21.54 -16.69 -2.06
CA ALA A 395 -22.25 -17.35 -0.96
C ALA A 395 -23.69 -17.72 -1.30
N GLN A 396 -24.37 -16.93 -2.14
CA GLN A 396 -25.75 -17.20 -2.57
C GLN A 396 -25.86 -17.78 -3.99
N SER A 397 -24.73 -18.04 -4.67
CA SER A 397 -24.71 -18.51 -6.06
C SER A 397 -25.54 -17.63 -7.02
N LEU A 398 -25.40 -16.32 -6.87
CA LEU A 398 -26.10 -15.30 -7.66
C LEU A 398 -25.14 -14.63 -8.65
N ALA A 399 -25.69 -14.11 -9.76
CA ALA A 399 -24.93 -13.31 -10.72
C ALA A 399 -24.38 -12.04 -10.05
N ILE A 400 -23.10 -11.74 -10.28
CA ILE A 400 -22.44 -10.60 -9.63
C ILE A 400 -23.12 -9.26 -9.93
N ASP A 401 -23.63 -9.10 -11.16
CA ASP A 401 -24.35 -7.91 -11.60
C ASP A 401 -25.66 -7.69 -10.83
N LEU A 402 -26.42 -8.76 -10.58
CA LEU A 402 -27.60 -8.69 -9.74
C LEU A 402 -27.23 -8.20 -8.33
N VAL A 403 -26.20 -8.80 -7.75
CA VAL A 403 -25.77 -8.47 -6.38
C VAL A 403 -25.24 -7.05 -6.31
N ALA A 404 -24.47 -6.59 -7.30
CA ALA A 404 -23.97 -5.22 -7.36
C ALA A 404 -25.12 -4.20 -7.45
N GLY A 405 -26.09 -4.44 -8.34
CA GLY A 405 -27.27 -3.59 -8.47
C GLY A 405 -28.05 -3.48 -7.16
N ALA A 406 -28.27 -4.60 -6.47
CA ALA A 406 -28.93 -4.62 -5.16
C ALA A 406 -28.08 -3.93 -4.08
N TYR A 407 -26.77 -4.18 -4.05
CA TYR A 407 -25.86 -3.66 -3.03
C TYR A 407 -25.80 -2.13 -3.05
N PHE A 408 -25.58 -1.53 -4.22
CA PHE A 408 -25.54 -0.09 -4.35
C PHE A 408 -26.91 0.57 -4.16
N ALA A 409 -28.00 -0.08 -4.60
CA ALA A 409 -29.35 0.41 -4.34
C ALA A 409 -29.67 0.43 -2.84
N VAL A 410 -29.34 -0.63 -2.09
CA VAL A 410 -29.49 -0.66 -0.63
C VAL A 410 -28.66 0.45 0.04
N GLY A 411 -27.41 0.65 -0.41
CA GLY A 411 -26.55 1.73 0.09
C GLY A 411 -27.15 3.12 -0.13
N THR A 412 -27.67 3.36 -1.33
CA THR A 412 -28.31 4.63 -1.72
C THR A 412 -29.59 4.88 -0.93
N ILE A 413 -30.46 3.86 -0.81
CA ILE A 413 -31.72 3.95 -0.07
C ILE A 413 -31.47 4.30 1.40
N LEU A 414 -30.45 3.68 2.02
CA LEU A 414 -30.13 3.89 3.42
C LEU A 414 -29.19 5.09 3.67
N GLY A 415 -28.68 5.73 2.63
CA GLY A 415 -27.73 6.84 2.76
C GLY A 415 -26.35 6.43 3.30
N LEU A 416 -25.94 5.17 3.11
CA LEU A 416 -24.67 4.64 3.65
C LEU A 416 -23.44 5.30 3.04
N ASP A 417 -23.49 5.64 1.75
CA ASP A 417 -22.40 6.33 1.06
C ASP A 417 -22.13 7.70 1.69
N ARG A 418 -23.21 8.43 2.02
CA ARG A 418 -23.13 9.71 2.72
C ARG A 418 -22.57 9.53 4.12
N LEU A 419 -23.06 8.56 4.89
CA LEU A 419 -22.57 8.31 6.24
C LEU A 419 -21.07 7.96 6.25
N ARG A 420 -20.61 7.17 5.29
CA ARG A 420 -19.18 6.88 5.09
C ARG A 420 -18.39 8.14 4.71
N GLY A 421 -18.94 9.00 3.85
CA GLY A 421 -18.37 10.31 3.50
C GLY A 421 -18.29 11.27 4.70
N LEU A 422 -19.29 11.30 5.57
CA LEU A 422 -19.25 12.08 6.81
C LEU A 422 -18.19 11.54 7.78
N ALA A 423 -18.04 10.21 7.86
CA ALA A 423 -17.02 9.58 8.70
C ALA A 423 -15.58 9.92 8.26
N SER A 424 -15.34 10.06 6.96
CA SER A 424 -14.01 10.43 6.44
C SER A 424 -13.63 11.89 6.70
N GLN A 425 -14.62 12.76 6.94
CA GLN A 425 -14.40 14.18 7.27
C GLN A 425 -14.02 14.42 8.73
N ILE A 426 -14.23 13.45 9.62
CA ILE A 426 -13.87 13.59 11.03
C ILE A 426 -12.34 13.56 11.17
N SER A 427 -11.75 14.73 11.41
CA SER A 427 -10.34 14.88 11.71
C SER A 427 -10.09 14.64 13.20
N VAL A 428 -9.37 13.56 13.52
CA VAL A 428 -9.04 13.17 14.90
C VAL A 428 -7.53 13.07 15.06
N GLY A 429 -7.00 13.70 16.11
CA GLY A 429 -5.58 13.66 16.46
C GLY A 429 -5.19 12.36 17.15
N GLU A 430 -6.08 11.77 17.94
CA GLU A 430 -5.82 10.58 18.76
C GLU A 430 -5.93 9.27 17.98
N HIS A 431 -5.09 8.30 18.34
CA HIS A 431 -5.00 7.00 17.68
C HIS A 431 -6.29 6.18 17.81
N TRP A 432 -6.84 6.11 19.03
CA TRP A 432 -8.03 5.32 19.35
C TRP A 432 -9.28 5.81 18.62
N ASP A 433 -9.40 7.12 18.45
CA ASP A 433 -10.49 7.74 17.70
C ASP A 433 -10.44 7.35 16.21
N ARG A 434 -9.25 7.33 15.60
CA ARG A 434 -9.07 6.84 14.21
C ARG A 434 -9.46 5.37 14.07
N LEU A 435 -9.11 4.54 15.04
CA LEU A 435 -9.50 3.13 15.06
C LEU A 435 -11.01 2.97 15.20
N ALA A 436 -11.65 3.76 16.07
CA ALA A 436 -13.10 3.74 16.26
C ALA A 436 -13.85 4.12 14.96
N ILE A 437 -13.45 5.20 14.29
CA ILE A 437 -14.04 5.62 13.01
C ILE A 437 -13.85 4.54 11.95
N ARG A 438 -12.64 3.96 11.84
CA ARG A 438 -12.38 2.88 10.90
C ARG A 438 -13.27 1.67 11.16
N ARG A 439 -13.41 1.26 12.42
CA ARG A 439 -14.27 0.14 12.82
C ARG A 439 -15.73 0.41 12.46
N ILE A 440 -16.22 1.62 12.69
CA ILE A 440 -17.58 2.04 12.29
C ILE A 440 -17.73 1.92 10.77
N VAL A 441 -16.77 2.44 9.99
CA VAL A 441 -16.82 2.36 8.52
C VAL A 441 -16.84 0.91 8.03
N ASP A 442 -16.03 0.02 8.62
CA ASP A 442 -16.02 -1.40 8.28
C ASP A 442 -17.35 -2.08 8.65
N ASP A 443 -17.94 -1.72 9.80
CA ASP A 443 -19.26 -2.21 10.21
C ASP A 443 -20.35 -1.77 9.22
N LEU A 444 -20.29 -0.54 8.68
CA LEU A 444 -21.24 -0.06 7.67
C LEU A 444 -21.16 -0.88 6.37
N TYR A 445 -19.95 -1.21 5.89
CA TYR A 445 -19.79 -2.08 4.71
C TYR A 445 -20.34 -3.49 4.95
N SER A 446 -20.08 -4.04 6.14
CA SER A 446 -20.58 -5.35 6.54
C SER A 446 -22.11 -5.36 6.65
N SER A 447 -22.70 -4.35 7.30
CA SER A 447 -24.15 -4.20 7.42
C SER A 447 -24.82 -4.03 6.06
N GLN A 448 -24.24 -3.24 5.14
CA GLN A 448 -24.75 -3.11 3.78
C GLN A 448 -24.83 -4.47 3.09
N ARG A 449 -23.78 -5.31 3.21
CA ARG A 449 -23.79 -6.66 2.64
C ARG A 449 -24.87 -7.54 3.27
N VAL A 450 -25.04 -7.51 4.59
CA VAL A 450 -26.08 -8.30 5.28
C VAL A 450 -27.49 -7.87 4.85
N LEU A 451 -27.76 -6.57 4.79
CA LEU A 451 -29.03 -6.03 4.31
C LEU A 451 -29.28 -6.38 2.84
N THR A 452 -28.24 -6.32 2.00
CA THR A 452 -28.31 -6.78 0.61
C THR A 452 -28.64 -8.27 0.53
N ALA A 453 -28.06 -9.09 1.40
CA ALA A 453 -28.34 -10.52 1.48
C ALA A 453 -29.80 -10.79 1.88
N HIS A 454 -30.36 -10.00 2.80
CA HIS A 454 -31.78 -10.06 3.19
C HIS A 454 -32.70 -9.64 2.03
N ALA A 455 -32.34 -8.56 1.32
CA ALA A 455 -33.11 -8.10 0.16
C ALA A 455 -33.15 -9.17 -0.95
N LEU A 456 -32.06 -9.91 -1.15
CA LEU A 456 -31.95 -10.97 -2.15
C LEU A 456 -32.51 -12.33 -1.68
N GLN A 457 -33.00 -12.44 -0.44
CA GLN A 457 -33.46 -13.71 0.11
C GLN A 457 -34.67 -14.29 -0.65
N GLY A 458 -34.66 -15.60 -0.90
CA GLY A 458 -35.78 -16.30 -1.57
C GLY A 458 -35.75 -16.20 -3.09
N LEU A 459 -34.74 -15.55 -3.67
CA LEU A 459 -34.53 -15.53 -5.10
C LEU A 459 -33.86 -16.82 -5.58
N GLU A 460 -34.55 -17.60 -6.40
CA GLU A 460 -33.93 -18.72 -7.14
C GLU A 460 -33.00 -18.19 -8.24
N SER A 461 -31.96 -18.95 -8.60
CA SER A 461 -30.92 -18.51 -9.56
C SER A 461 -31.25 -18.90 -11.00
N PRO A 462 -31.65 -17.96 -11.88
CA PRO A 462 -31.43 -18.07 -13.32
C PRO A 462 -30.09 -17.44 -13.69
N ALA A 463 -29.41 -18.04 -14.66
CA ALA A 463 -28.08 -17.64 -15.15
C ALA A 463 -28.01 -16.21 -15.73
N ALA A 464 -29.15 -15.56 -15.99
CA ALA A 464 -29.22 -14.25 -16.65
C ALA A 464 -30.03 -13.24 -15.83
N ARG A 465 -29.49 -12.81 -14.69
CA ARG A 465 -30.03 -11.68 -13.92
C ARG A 465 -29.18 -10.43 -14.06
N THR A 466 -29.84 -9.30 -14.22
CA THR A 466 -29.26 -8.00 -14.54
C THR A 466 -29.13 -7.10 -13.31
N ARG A 467 -28.29 -6.07 -13.43
CA ARG A 467 -28.15 -5.01 -12.41
C ARG A 467 -29.49 -4.34 -12.10
N THR A 468 -30.28 -4.04 -13.14
CA THR A 468 -31.59 -3.39 -13.00
C THR A 468 -32.57 -4.23 -12.18
N GLU A 469 -32.54 -5.56 -12.30
CA GLU A 469 -33.35 -6.43 -11.45
C GLU A 469 -32.89 -6.39 -9.99
N GLY A 470 -31.57 -6.28 -9.75
CA GLY A 470 -31.02 -6.10 -8.41
C GLY A 470 -31.53 -4.83 -7.74
N VAL A 471 -31.56 -3.73 -8.49
CA VAL A 471 -32.13 -2.45 -8.03
C VAL A 471 -33.61 -2.62 -7.66
N ARG A 472 -34.42 -3.24 -8.53
CA ARG A 472 -35.85 -3.46 -8.26
C ARG A 472 -36.09 -4.32 -7.03
N VAL A 473 -35.26 -5.34 -6.80
CA VAL A 473 -35.34 -6.18 -5.60
C VAL A 473 -35.07 -5.36 -4.34
N ALA A 474 -34.03 -4.53 -4.36
CA ALA A 474 -33.71 -3.64 -3.24
C ALA A 474 -34.84 -2.63 -2.96
N GLU A 475 -35.45 -2.05 -4.00
CA GLU A 475 -36.60 -1.15 -3.87
C GLU A 475 -37.83 -1.85 -3.29
N ALA A 476 -38.11 -3.09 -3.73
CA ALA A 476 -39.22 -3.88 -3.20
C ALA A 476 -39.00 -4.24 -1.72
N TRP A 477 -37.77 -4.65 -1.37
CA TRP A 477 -37.37 -4.87 0.03
C TRP A 477 -37.53 -3.60 0.86
N ALA A 478 -37.09 -2.45 0.34
CA ALA A 478 -37.20 -1.18 1.05
C ALA A 478 -38.66 -0.76 1.28
N LYS A 479 -39.55 -1.00 0.31
CA LYS A 479 -40.99 -0.75 0.47
C LYS A 479 -41.60 -1.63 1.56
N ALA A 480 -41.18 -2.89 1.69
CA ALA A 480 -41.64 -3.79 2.74
C ALA A 480 -41.14 -3.37 4.14
N HIS A 481 -40.04 -2.61 4.22
CA HIS A 481 -39.42 -2.14 5.47
C HIS A 481 -39.50 -0.61 5.63
N ALA A 482 -40.48 0.04 4.99
CA ALA A 482 -40.54 1.50 4.86
C ALA A 482 -40.48 2.25 6.19
N ASP A 483 -41.17 1.77 7.22
CA ASP A 483 -41.19 2.42 8.55
C ASP A 483 -39.80 2.44 9.19
N ALA A 484 -39.06 1.34 9.06
CA ALA A 484 -37.73 1.21 9.65
C ALA A 484 -36.70 2.05 8.90
N ILE A 485 -36.76 2.05 7.56
CA ILE A 485 -35.91 2.87 6.69
C ILE A 485 -36.17 4.36 6.90
N SER A 486 -37.44 4.77 6.99
CA SER A 486 -37.81 6.18 7.20
C SER A 486 -37.25 6.73 8.52
N ARG A 487 -37.26 5.93 9.60
CA ARG A 487 -36.63 6.32 10.88
C ARG A 487 -35.12 6.54 10.72
N THR A 488 -34.43 5.63 10.06
CA THR A 488 -32.99 5.74 9.79
C THR A 488 -32.65 6.95 8.92
N GLN A 489 -33.40 7.17 7.84
CA GLN A 489 -33.20 8.33 6.96
C GLN A 489 -33.46 9.65 7.69
N GLY A 490 -34.49 9.71 8.55
CA GLY A 490 -34.76 10.87 9.38
C GLY A 490 -33.60 11.20 10.32
N PHE A 491 -33.07 10.18 11.00
CA PHE A 491 -31.91 10.34 11.87
C PHE A 491 -30.64 10.79 11.13
N LEU A 492 -30.37 10.23 9.95
CA LEU A 492 -29.25 10.68 9.10
C LEU A 492 -29.44 12.13 8.63
N GLY A 493 -30.66 12.53 8.29
CA GLY A 493 -30.97 13.92 7.94
C GLY A 493 -30.77 14.89 9.11
N GLU A 494 -31.01 14.47 10.35
CA GLU A 494 -30.67 15.27 11.54
C GLU A 494 -29.15 15.32 11.77
N LEU A 495 -28.46 14.20 11.56
CA LEU A 495 -27.00 14.12 11.70
C LEU A 495 -26.30 15.14 10.79
N GLU A 496 -26.71 15.22 9.53
CA GLU A 496 -26.16 16.14 8.52
C GLU A 496 -26.33 17.63 8.88
N ARG A 497 -27.31 17.97 9.72
CA ARG A 497 -27.60 19.37 10.10
C ARG A 497 -26.84 19.83 11.33
N THR A 498 -26.02 18.97 11.92
CA THR A 498 -25.33 19.22 13.19
C THR A 498 -23.85 18.88 13.10
N ASP A 499 -23.05 19.38 14.05
CA ASP A 499 -21.62 19.04 14.09
C ASP A 499 -21.41 17.53 14.27
N LEU A 500 -20.59 16.94 13.42
CA LEU A 500 -20.27 15.53 13.47
C LEU A 500 -19.38 15.18 14.67
N SER A 501 -19.68 14.04 15.28
CA SER A 501 -18.85 13.47 16.34
C SER A 501 -18.85 11.95 16.25
N ILE A 502 -17.84 11.32 16.85
CA ILE A 502 -17.72 9.86 16.92
C ILE A 502 -18.95 9.25 17.59
N ALA A 503 -19.46 9.89 18.66
CA ALA A 503 -20.66 9.42 19.35
C ALA A 503 -21.89 9.36 18.44
N LYS A 504 -22.07 10.39 17.60
CA LYS A 504 -23.19 10.43 16.65
C LYS A 504 -23.03 9.41 15.52
N LEU A 505 -21.80 9.22 15.01
CA LEU A 505 -21.52 8.14 14.05
C LEU A 505 -21.78 6.75 14.64
N THR A 506 -21.39 6.52 15.90
CA THR A 506 -21.67 5.26 16.59
C THR A 506 -23.17 5.01 16.70
N LEU A 507 -23.96 6.03 17.01
CA LEU A 507 -25.42 5.92 17.07
C LEU A 507 -26.02 5.62 15.69
N ALA A 508 -25.57 6.30 14.64
CA ALA A 508 -25.98 6.02 13.26
C ALA A 508 -25.66 4.57 12.86
N ASN A 509 -24.44 4.11 13.17
CA ASN A 509 -24.02 2.73 12.91
C ASN A 509 -24.88 1.71 13.68
N SER A 510 -25.26 2.00 14.93
CA SER A 510 -26.15 1.13 15.72
C SER A 510 -27.51 0.96 15.05
N GLN A 511 -28.13 2.04 14.56
CA GLN A 511 -29.42 1.95 13.85
C GLN A 511 -29.32 1.12 12.57
N ILE A 512 -28.24 1.28 11.80
CA ILE A 512 -28.00 0.47 10.61
C ILE A 512 -27.78 -1.01 10.97
N ARG A 513 -27.07 -1.30 12.07
CA ARG A 513 -26.89 -2.67 12.56
C ARG A 513 -28.18 -3.31 13.04
N GLU A 514 -29.07 -2.55 13.70
CA GLU A 514 -30.37 -3.04 14.14
C GLU A 514 -31.27 -3.44 12.96
N LEU A 515 -31.18 -2.74 11.82
CA LEU A 515 -31.87 -3.17 10.59
C LEU A 515 -31.29 -4.46 9.99
N ALA A 516 -30.01 -4.72 10.24
CA ALA A 516 -29.27 -5.86 9.70
C ALA A 516 -29.35 -7.12 10.58
N MET A 517 -29.90 -7.01 11.80
CA MET A 517 -30.21 -8.13 12.69
C MET A 517 -31.61 -8.67 12.38
#